data_AF-A0A2G1W7I7-F1
#
_entry.id   AF-A0A2G1W7I7-F1
#
_cell.length_a   1.000
_cell.length_b   1.000
_cell.length_c   1.000
_cell.angle_alpha   90.00
_cell.angle_beta   90.00
_cell.angle_gamma   90.00
#
_symmetry.space_group_name_H-M   'P 1'
#
loop_
_entity.id
_entity.type
_entity.pdbx_description
1 polymer ?
#
loop_
_entity_poly.entity_id
_entity_poly.type
_entity_poly.pdbx_seq_one_letter_code
_entity_poly.pdbx_strand_id
1 'polypeptide(L)'
;MPCQLCGSNEVHSKHHLIPRHCHRKNWWKRHFTKEQMQHTILLCKMCHHSVHELIPDEKELGREYYTIEKLNSHPGIAKYLDWKRKRLN
;
A
#
# COMPACT_ATOMS: atom_id res chain seq x y z
N MET A 1 11.29 2.06 12.31
CA MET A 1 11.33 1.30 11.04
C MET A 1 11.09 2.29 9.90
N PRO A 2 11.82 2.19 8.78
CA PRO A 2 11.65 3.08 7.64
C PRO A 2 10.35 2.81 6.88
N CYS A 3 9.97 3.73 6.00
CA CYS A 3 8.89 3.58 5.04
C CYS A 3 9.15 2.36 4.16
N GLN A 4 8.20 1.42 4.11
CA GLN A 4 8.37 0.16 3.40
C GLN A 4 8.28 0.28 1.88
N LEU A 5 7.91 1.45 1.34
CA LEU A 5 7.98 1.72 -0.10
C LEU A 5 9.25 2.49 -0.48
N CYS A 6 9.47 3.67 0.09
CA CYS A 6 10.61 4.50 -0.31
C CYS A 6 11.88 4.27 0.53
N GLY A 7 11.78 3.84 1.79
CA GLY A 7 12.93 3.72 2.69
C GLY A 7 13.20 4.95 3.57
N SER A 8 12.39 6.02 3.48
CA SER A 8 12.49 7.20 4.36
C SER A 8 12.30 6.84 5.84
N ASN A 9 13.09 7.44 6.73
CA ASN A 9 12.93 7.28 8.17
C ASN A 9 11.72 8.04 8.76
N GLU A 10 11.10 8.94 8.00
CA GLU A 10 9.94 9.75 8.42
C GLU A 10 8.62 9.01 8.21
N VAL A 11 8.43 7.90 8.93
CA VAL A 11 7.18 7.11 8.85
C VAL A 11 6.03 7.87 9.50
N HIS A 12 4.88 7.89 8.81
CA HIS A 12 3.70 8.63 9.22
C HIS A 12 2.58 7.73 9.76
N SER A 13 2.32 6.59 9.11
CA SER A 13 1.14 5.78 9.43
C SER A 13 1.28 4.33 8.99
N LYS A 14 0.46 3.46 9.60
CA LYS A 14 0.17 2.12 9.09
C LYS A 14 -0.87 2.24 7.98
N HIS A 15 -0.60 1.63 6.84
CA HIS A 15 -1.50 1.56 5.71
C HIS A 15 -1.94 0.11 5.50
N HIS A 16 -3.25 -0.09 5.41
CA HIS A 16 -3.86 -1.39 5.15
C HIS A 16 -3.85 -1.67 3.65
N LEU A 17 -3.17 -2.74 3.22
CA LEU A 17 -3.14 -3.12 1.81
C LEU A 17 -4.46 -3.70 1.32
N ILE A 18 -5.19 -4.39 2.21
CA ILE A 18 -6.62 -4.66 2.02
C ILE A 18 -7.38 -3.72 2.96
N PRO A 19 -8.20 -2.80 2.43
CA PRO A 19 -8.90 -1.82 3.26
C PRO A 19 -9.76 -2.45 4.35
N ARG A 20 -9.69 -1.91 5.57
CA ARG A 20 -10.35 -2.50 6.76
C ARG A 20 -11.87 -2.68 6.62
N HIS A 21 -12.54 -1.77 5.90
CA HIS A 21 -13.98 -1.86 5.63
C HIS A 21 -14.36 -3.05 4.71
N CYS A 22 -13.38 -3.68 4.04
CA CYS A 22 -13.58 -4.87 3.23
C CYS A 22 -13.57 -6.18 4.04
N HIS A 23 -12.94 -6.23 5.22
CA HIS A 23 -12.65 -7.48 5.95
C HIS A 23 -13.90 -8.26 6.40
N ARG A 24 -15.04 -7.57 6.57
CA ARG A 24 -16.29 -8.20 7.02
C ARG A 24 -17.08 -8.85 5.88
N LYS A 25 -16.80 -8.47 4.62
CA LYS A 25 -17.57 -8.87 3.45
C LYS A 25 -17.20 -10.30 3.01
N ASN A 26 -18.21 -11.10 2.65
CA ASN A 26 -18.03 -12.52 2.35
C ASN A 26 -17.08 -12.79 1.18
N TRP A 27 -17.10 -11.94 0.14
CA TRP A 27 -16.17 -12.06 -0.98
C TRP A 27 -14.71 -12.07 -0.50
N TRP A 28 -14.31 -11.09 0.31
CA TRP A 28 -12.95 -10.98 0.82
C TRP A 28 -12.55 -12.15 1.71
N LYS A 29 -13.44 -12.60 2.60
CA LYS A 29 -13.22 -13.79 3.44
C LYS A 29 -13.02 -15.08 2.64
N ARG A 30 -13.59 -15.18 1.43
CA ARG A 30 -13.45 -16.34 0.54
C ARG A 30 -12.16 -16.30 -0.27
N HIS A 31 -11.61 -15.11 -0.53
CA HIS A 31 -10.45 -14.92 -1.41
C HIS A 31 -9.13 -14.66 -0.65
N PHE A 32 -9.19 -14.25 0.62
CA PHE A 32 -8.02 -13.88 1.40
C PHE A 32 -8.05 -14.50 2.81
N THR A 33 -6.87 -14.83 3.32
CA THR A 33 -6.70 -15.25 4.71
C THR A 33 -6.91 -14.06 5.65
N LYS A 34 -7.20 -14.35 6.92
CA LYS A 34 -7.28 -13.31 7.96
C LYS A 34 -5.96 -12.53 8.07
N GLU A 35 -4.83 -13.20 7.91
CA GLU A 35 -3.51 -12.57 7.96
C GLU A 35 -3.31 -11.60 6.78
N GLN A 36 -3.63 -12.02 5.55
CA GLN A 36 -3.55 -11.15 4.37
C GLN A 36 -4.43 -9.91 4.52
N MET A 37 -5.67 -10.07 5.02
CA MET A 37 -6.56 -8.92 5.27
C MET A 37 -6.00 -7.98 6.35
N GLN A 38 -5.43 -8.53 7.43
CA GLN A 38 -4.89 -7.71 8.52
C GLN A 38 -3.50 -7.13 8.22
N HIS A 39 -2.88 -7.50 7.10
CA HIS A 39 -1.56 -7.04 6.75
C HIS A 39 -1.53 -5.52 6.55
N THR A 40 -0.56 -4.87 7.20
CA THR A 40 -0.33 -3.43 7.10
C THR A 40 1.13 -3.15 6.84
N ILE A 41 1.40 -2.07 6.12
CA ILE A 41 2.75 -1.56 5.91
C ILE A 41 2.93 -0.17 6.49
N LEU A 42 4.15 0.17 6.90
CA LEU A 42 4.52 1.49 7.40
C LEU A 42 4.90 2.40 6.25
N LEU A 43 4.20 3.53 6.11
CA LEU A 43 4.44 4.50 5.05
C LEU A 43 4.75 5.89 5.61
N CYS A 44 5.65 6.61 4.94
CA CYS A 44 5.76 8.06 5.11
C CYS A 44 4.53 8.77 4.50
N LYS A 45 4.30 10.02 4.89
CA LYS A 45 3.11 10.80 4.47
C LYS A 45 2.97 10.87 2.94
N MET A 46 4.08 11.13 2.23
CA MET A 46 4.07 11.22 0.76
C MET A 46 3.74 9.88 0.10
N CYS A 47 4.32 8.77 0.58
CA CYS A 47 4.02 7.45 0.02
C CYS A 47 2.58 7.04 0.29
N HIS A 48 2.06 7.30 1.50
CA HIS A 48 0.66 7.04 1.81
C HIS A 48 -0.26 7.80 0.85
N HIS A 49 -0.03 9.11 0.67
CA HIS A 49 -0.83 9.92 -0.24
C HIS A 49 -0.75 9.40 -1.68
N SER A 50 0.46 9.10 -2.15
CA SER A 50 0.68 8.63 -3.53
C SER A 50 -0.03 7.31 -3.83
N VAL A 51 -0.13 6.39 -2.85
CA VAL A 51 -0.90 5.14 -3.03
C VAL A 51 -2.36 5.45 -3.33
N HIS A 52 -3.01 6.32 -2.56
CA HIS A 52 -4.42 6.67 -2.77
C HIS A 52 -4.65 7.63 -3.94
N GLU A 53 -3.66 8.42 -4.32
CA GLU A 53 -3.72 9.27 -5.51
C GLU A 53 -3.64 8.43 -6.79
N LEU A 54 -2.72 7.46 -6.84
CA LEU A 54 -2.47 6.63 -8.01
C LEU A 54 -3.41 5.42 -8.12
N ILE A 55 -3.95 4.94 -6.99
CA ILE A 55 -4.92 3.85 -6.92
C ILE A 55 -6.09 4.33 -6.04
N PRO A 56 -7.00 5.16 -6.58
CA PRO A 56 -8.07 5.77 -5.80
C PRO A 56 -9.21 4.80 -5.44
N ASP A 57 -9.43 3.74 -6.22
CA ASP A 57 -10.38 2.69 -5.84
C ASP A 57 -9.74 1.77 -4.79
N GLU A 58 -10.15 1.95 -3.53
CA GLU A 58 -9.69 1.13 -2.41
C GLU A 58 -9.94 -0.37 -2.62
N LYS A 59 -11.01 -0.77 -3.31
CA LYS A 59 -11.25 -2.19 -3.61
C LYS A 59 -10.28 -2.70 -4.67
N GLU A 60 -9.92 -1.90 -5.66
CA GLU A 60 -8.87 -2.24 -6.63
C GLU A 60 -7.53 -2.43 -5.90
N LEU A 61 -7.15 -1.48 -5.05
CA LEU A 61 -5.96 -1.58 -4.19
C LEU A 61 -5.91 -2.93 -3.44
N GLY A 62 -7.01 -3.30 -2.78
CA GLY A 62 -7.07 -4.56 -2.05
C GLY A 62 -7.11 -5.82 -2.93
N ARG A 63 -7.62 -5.75 -4.16
CA ARG A 63 -7.76 -6.93 -5.04
C ARG A 63 -6.47 -7.21 -5.79
N GLU A 64 -5.92 -6.17 -6.40
CA GLU A 64 -4.83 -6.28 -7.36
C GLU A 64 -3.48 -5.95 -6.72
N TYR A 65 -3.45 -5.17 -5.63
CA TYR A 65 -2.23 -4.56 -5.07
C TYR A 65 -2.03 -4.81 -3.56
N TYR A 66 -2.52 -5.95 -3.04
CA TYR A 66 -2.51 -6.24 -1.60
C TYR A 66 -1.16 -6.71 -1.01
N THR A 67 -0.05 -6.61 -1.74
CA THR A 67 1.31 -6.88 -1.22
C THR A 67 2.27 -5.77 -1.69
N ILE A 68 3.44 -5.64 -1.06
CA ILE A 68 4.45 -4.65 -1.47
C ILE A 68 4.91 -4.92 -2.91
N GLU A 69 5.11 -6.18 -3.28
CA GLU A 69 5.53 -6.60 -4.62
C GLU A 69 4.49 -6.19 -5.66
N LYS A 70 3.20 -6.39 -5.36
CA LYS A 70 2.12 -5.97 -6.24
C LYS A 70 1.99 -4.45 -6.30
N LEU A 71 2.05 -3.74 -5.18
CA LEU A 71 2.09 -2.28 -5.18
C LEU A 71 3.22 -1.72 -6.06
N ASN A 72 4.41 -2.30 -5.97
CA ASN A 72 5.56 -1.91 -6.78
C ASN A 72 5.39 -2.24 -8.27
N SER A 73 4.50 -3.17 -8.65
CA SER A 73 4.22 -3.48 -10.05
C SER A 73 3.25 -2.48 -10.70
N HIS A 74 2.53 -1.66 -9.92
CA HIS A 74 1.71 -0.59 -10.48
C HIS A 74 2.60 0.46 -11.17
N PRO A 75 2.44 0.73 -12.48
CA PRO A 75 3.38 1.58 -13.23
C PRO A 75 3.53 2.99 -12.65
N GLY A 76 2.44 3.57 -12.16
CA GLY A 76 2.45 4.88 -11.50
C GLY A 76 3.22 4.87 -10.19
N ILE A 77 3.10 3.78 -9.40
CA ILE A 77 3.80 3.65 -8.12
C ILE A 77 5.28 3.43 -8.37
N ALA A 78 5.64 2.57 -9.30
CA ALA A 78 7.03 2.33 -9.71
C ALA A 78 7.72 3.65 -10.11
N LYS A 79 7.10 4.42 -11.02
CA LYS A 79 7.61 5.71 -11.46
C LYS A 79 7.74 6.72 -10.32
N TYR A 80 6.75 6.78 -9.44
CA TYR A 80 6.80 7.63 -8.24
C TYR A 80 7.97 7.23 -7.33
N LEU A 81 8.17 5.93 -7.08
CA LEU A 81 9.23 5.45 -6.19
C LEU A 81 10.62 5.69 -6.77
N ASP A 82 10.81 5.54 -8.08
CA ASP A 82 12.07 5.87 -8.75
C ASP A 82 12.43 7.36 -8.58
N TRP A 83 11.43 8.24 -8.66
CA TRP A 83 11.61 9.67 -8.40
C TRP A 83 11.85 9.97 -6.91
N LYS A 84 11.09 9.34 -6.01
CA LYS A 84 11.12 9.60 -4.58
C LYS A 84 12.41 9.10 -3.94
N ARG A 85 12.88 7.92 -4.32
CA ARG A 85 14.11 7.31 -3.78
C ARG A 85 15.36 8.12 -4.07
N LYS A 86 15.43 8.78 -5.23
CA LYS A 86 16.50 9.73 -5.60
C LYS A 86 16.51 11.02 -4.78
N ARG A 87 15.48 11.25 -3.96
CA ARG A 87 15.26 12.45 -3.14
C ARG A 87 15.00 12.08 -1.68
N LEU A 88 15.50 10.91 -1.27
CA LEU A 88 15.68 10.60 0.13
C LEU A 88 16.98 11.27 0.52
N ASN A 89 16.89 12.26 1.40
CA ASN A 89 18.05 12.89 1.98
C ASN A 89 18.94 11.85 2.67
#